data_AF-A0AAD7CVC3-F1
#
_entry.id   AF-A0AAD7CVC3-F1
#
_cell.length_a   1.000
_cell.length_b   1.000
_cell.length_c   1.000
_cell.angle_alpha   90.00
_cell.angle_beta   90.00
_cell.angle_gamma   90.00
#
_symmetry.space_group_name_H-M   'P 1'
#
loop_
_entity.id
_entity.type
_entity.pdbx_description
1 polymer ?
#
loop_
_entity_poly.entity_id
_entity_poly.type
_entity_poly.pdbx_seq_one_letter_code
_entity_poly.pdbx_strand_id
1 'polypeptide(L)'
;FQSFAPKLYVYTENAMDLIFKHNNELHREFPGAFASAEYDLGDLGSALQLQDRDLLQGWRALTALGTYDSRYGGDLVLWDDGFVVRFPPGAIVLFPAALMCYLFVGVRPGEKQYMFSQSSTAGLYQY
;
A
#
# COMPACT_ATOMS: atom_id res chain seq x y z
N PHE A 1 -1.92 -2.87 -10.31
CA PHE A 1 -0.91 -1.87 -10.70
C PHE A 1 -0.74 -1.77 -12.21
N GLN A 2 -0.28 -2.82 -12.91
CA GLN A 2 -0.04 -2.82 -14.37
C GLN A 2 -1.21 -2.27 -15.20
N SER A 3 -2.45 -2.67 -14.92
CA SER A 3 -3.63 -2.23 -15.67
C SER A 3 -3.98 -0.75 -15.52
N PHE A 4 -3.62 -0.13 -14.38
CA PHE A 4 -4.04 1.23 -14.03
C PHE A 4 -2.92 2.27 -14.24
N ALA A 5 -1.65 1.86 -14.11
CA ALA A 5 -0.50 2.73 -14.30
C ALA A 5 0.63 1.99 -15.03
N PRO A 6 0.44 1.58 -16.30
CA PRO A 6 1.37 0.68 -17.02
C PRO A 6 2.77 1.26 -17.19
N LYS A 7 2.89 2.57 -17.44
CA LYS A 7 4.20 3.23 -17.56
C LYS A 7 4.99 3.20 -16.25
N LEU A 8 4.30 3.47 -15.13
CA LEU A 8 4.91 3.43 -13.82
C LEU A 8 5.24 1.99 -13.41
N TYR A 9 4.39 1.03 -13.76
CA TYR A 9 4.67 -0.39 -13.58
C TYR A 9 5.98 -0.81 -14.26
N VAL A 10 6.14 -0.49 -15.55
CA VAL A 10 7.36 -0.81 -16.30
C VAL A 10 8.59 -0.10 -15.71
N TYR A 11 8.43 1.17 -15.29
CA TYR A 11 9.51 1.90 -14.62
C TYR A 11 9.95 1.21 -13.33
N THR A 12 9.00 0.80 -12.48
CA THR A 12 9.29 0.08 -11.23
C THR A 12 9.86 -1.31 -11.50
N GLU A 13 9.32 -2.05 -12.46
CA GLU A 13 9.81 -3.39 -12.84
C GLU A 13 11.26 -3.33 -13.32
N ASN A 14 11.61 -2.37 -14.18
CA ASN A 14 12.97 -2.16 -14.65
C ASN A 14 13.95 -1.84 -13.52
N ALA A 15 13.55 -0.97 -12.57
CA ALA A 15 14.36 -0.66 -11.40
C ALA A 15 14.62 -1.91 -10.54
N MET A 16 13.59 -2.73 -10.33
CA MET A 16 13.74 -3.99 -9.61
C MET A 16 14.67 -4.96 -10.36
N ASP A 17 14.52 -5.09 -11.68
CA ASP A 17 15.37 -5.98 -12.48
C ASP A 17 16.87 -5.60 -12.41
N LEU A 18 17.19 -4.30 -12.31
CA LEU A 18 18.56 -3.86 -12.07
C LEU A 18 19.09 -4.32 -10.71
N ILE A 19 18.27 -4.21 -9.66
CA ILE A 19 18.62 -4.68 -8.31
C ILE A 19 18.85 -6.20 -8.29
N PHE A 20 17.93 -6.98 -8.87
CA PHE A 20 18.06 -8.44 -8.90
C PHE A 20 19.23 -8.91 -9.77
N LYS A 21 19.58 -8.18 -10.83
CA LYS A 21 20.80 -8.46 -11.61
C LYS A 21 22.09 -8.13 -10.85
N HIS A 22 22.05 -7.10 -10.00
CA HIS A 22 23.21 -6.71 -9.20
C HIS A 22 23.47 -7.69 -8.05
N ASN A 23 22.42 -8.21 -7.42
CA ASN A 23 22.52 -9.21 -6.37
C ASN A 23 21.62 -10.42 -6.64
N ASN A 24 22.23 -11.49 -7.16
CA ASN A 24 21.55 -12.74 -7.51
C ASN A 24 21.09 -13.58 -6.30
N GLU A 25 21.44 -13.18 -5.06
CA GLU A 25 20.93 -13.83 -3.85
C GLU A 25 19.52 -13.33 -3.46
N LEU A 26 19.11 -12.19 -4.01
CA LEU A 26 17.78 -11.64 -3.78
C LEU A 26 16.72 -12.45 -4.53
N HIS A 27 15.57 -12.64 -3.90
CA HIS A 27 14.40 -13.26 -4.49
C HIS A 27 13.18 -12.36 -4.33
N ARG A 28 12.25 -12.44 -5.29
CA ARG A 28 10.96 -11.74 -5.20
C ARG A 28 10.01 -12.56 -4.33
N GLU A 29 9.54 -11.96 -3.23
CA GLU A 29 8.52 -12.54 -2.35
C GLU A 29 7.17 -12.69 -3.04
N PHE A 30 6.81 -11.71 -3.88
CA PHE A 30 5.54 -11.68 -4.60
C PHE A 30 5.76 -11.41 -6.10
N PRO A 31 4.90 -11.95 -6.97
CA PRO A 31 4.90 -11.55 -8.37
C PRO A 31 4.51 -10.08 -8.52
N GLY A 32 5.15 -9.40 -9.48
CA GLY A 32 4.86 -8.00 -9.82
C GLY A 32 6.01 -7.05 -9.52
N ALA A 33 5.71 -5.75 -9.57
CA ALA A 33 6.72 -4.70 -9.56
C ALA A 33 7.12 -4.23 -8.15
N PHE A 34 6.32 -4.48 -7.11
CA PHE A 34 6.63 -3.98 -5.76
C PHE A 34 7.81 -4.73 -5.13
N ALA A 35 8.65 -3.99 -4.43
CA ALA A 35 9.86 -4.49 -3.80
C ALA A 35 9.60 -5.07 -2.40
N SER A 36 8.59 -4.53 -1.71
CA SER A 36 8.28 -4.88 -0.33
C SER A 36 6.80 -5.20 -0.15
N ALA A 37 6.53 -6.00 0.87
CA ALA A 37 5.19 -6.25 1.35
C ALA A 37 5.19 -6.18 2.89
N GLU A 38 4.14 -5.61 3.47
CA GLU A 38 4.00 -5.41 4.91
C GLU A 38 2.61 -5.84 5.36
N TYR A 39 2.54 -6.45 6.55
CA TYR A 39 1.30 -6.85 7.18
C TYR A 39 1.10 -6.05 8.46
N ASP A 40 0.09 -5.20 8.48
CA ASP A 40 -0.39 -4.58 9.72
C ASP A 40 -1.46 -5.48 10.33
N LEU A 41 -1.06 -6.18 11.39
CA LEU A 41 -1.89 -7.09 12.17
C LEU A 41 -2.34 -6.48 13.50
N GLY A 42 -2.03 -5.20 13.73
CA GLY A 42 -2.42 -4.45 14.90
C GLY A 42 -3.87 -4.00 14.84
N ASP A 43 -4.29 -3.28 15.88
CA ASP A 43 -5.48 -2.45 15.78
C ASP A 43 -5.14 -1.27 14.87
N LEU A 44 -5.71 -1.27 13.66
CA LEU A 44 -5.59 -0.19 12.68
C LEU A 44 -6.31 1.05 13.24
N GLY A 45 -5.67 1.69 14.21
CA GLY A 45 -6.18 2.87 14.87
C GLY A 45 -6.26 4.07 13.94
N SER A 46 -6.97 5.10 14.38
CA SER A 46 -7.17 6.37 13.66
C SER A 46 -5.90 7.24 13.55
N ALA A 47 -4.71 6.64 13.63
CA ALA A 47 -3.45 7.35 13.53
C ALA A 47 -3.20 7.75 12.07
N LEU A 48 -2.88 9.03 11.87
CA LEU A 48 -2.53 9.56 10.55
C LEU A 48 -1.22 8.93 10.08
N GLN A 49 -1.25 8.34 8.89
CA GLN A 49 -0.11 7.73 8.23
C GLN A 49 0.51 8.73 7.26
N LEU A 50 1.82 8.88 7.35
CA LEU A 50 2.65 9.67 6.44
C LEU A 50 3.77 8.79 5.87
N GLN A 51 3.91 8.77 4.56
CA GLN A 51 4.79 7.84 3.85
C GLN A 51 5.90 8.60 3.12
N ASP A 52 6.80 9.19 3.90
CA ASP A 52 7.89 10.08 3.45
C ASP A 52 9.04 9.36 2.73
N ARG A 53 9.09 8.03 2.79
CA ARG A 53 10.16 7.20 2.20
C ARG A 53 9.81 6.60 0.84
N ASP A 54 8.56 6.74 0.40
CA ASP A 54 8.14 6.24 -0.90
C ASP A 54 8.57 7.19 -2.02
N LEU A 55 8.70 6.65 -3.23
CA LEU A 55 8.89 7.46 -4.43
C LEU A 55 7.67 8.37 -4.61
N LEU A 56 7.87 9.68 -4.87
CA LEU A 56 6.78 10.65 -5.00
C LEU A 56 5.68 10.22 -5.98
N GLN A 57 6.06 9.76 -7.16
CA GLN A 57 5.15 9.24 -8.17
C GLN A 57 4.81 7.75 -7.96
N GLY A 58 5.50 7.08 -7.04
CA GLY A 58 5.33 5.65 -6.75
C GLY A 58 3.97 5.37 -6.11
N TRP A 59 3.36 4.25 -6.50
CA TRP A 59 2.08 3.84 -5.94
C TRP A 59 2.28 2.80 -4.84
N ARG A 60 1.44 2.85 -3.82
CA ARG A 60 1.26 1.76 -2.86
C ARG A 60 -0.04 1.03 -3.20
N ALA A 61 -0.04 -0.29 -3.02
CA ALA A 61 -1.26 -1.08 -2.95
C ALA A 61 -1.58 -1.35 -1.48
N LEU A 62 -2.80 -1.04 -1.06
CA LEU A 62 -3.34 -1.41 0.26
C LEU A 62 -4.50 -2.38 0.03
N THR A 63 -4.47 -3.51 0.73
CA THR A 63 -5.52 -4.52 0.71
C THR A 63 -6.06 -4.70 2.12
N ALA A 64 -7.34 -4.41 2.31
CA ALA A 64 -8.00 -4.66 3.58
C ALA A 64 -8.20 -6.17 3.80
N LEU A 65 -7.89 -6.62 5.01
CA LEU A 65 -8.05 -8.00 5.46
C LEU A 65 -8.83 -8.02 6.78
N GLY A 66 -9.19 -9.22 7.22
CA GLY A 66 -9.89 -9.44 8.48
C GLY A 66 -11.40 -9.63 8.33
N THR A 67 -12.11 -9.48 9.44
CA THR A 67 -13.55 -9.75 9.57
C THR A 67 -14.21 -8.57 10.28
N TYR A 68 -14.87 -7.71 9.50
CA TYR A 68 -15.59 -6.55 9.98
C TYR A 68 -16.68 -6.14 8.99
N ASP A 69 -17.68 -5.40 9.47
CA ASP A 69 -18.74 -4.83 8.65
C ASP A 69 -18.41 -3.39 8.23
N SER A 70 -17.96 -3.24 6.99
CA SER A 70 -17.61 -1.94 6.38
C SER A 70 -18.74 -0.90 6.30
N ARG A 71 -19.96 -1.25 6.70
CA ARG A 71 -21.05 -0.27 6.87
C ARG A 71 -20.88 0.56 8.15
N TYR A 72 -20.04 0.12 9.08
CA TYR A 72 -19.94 0.67 10.42
C TYR A 72 -18.52 1.03 10.88
N GLY A 73 -17.52 0.89 10.02
CA GLY A 73 -16.11 1.19 10.32
C GLY A 73 -15.18 0.62 9.26
N GLY A 74 -13.88 0.76 9.47
CA GLY A 74 -12.85 0.28 8.55
C GLY A 74 -12.66 1.12 7.29
N ASP A 75 -13.29 2.30 7.22
CA ASP A 75 -13.18 3.22 6.09
C ASP A 75 -11.75 3.75 5.96
N LEU A 76 -11.31 3.96 4.72
CA LEU A 76 -10.06 4.65 4.41
C LEU A 76 -10.36 6.15 4.25
N VAL A 77 -9.70 6.97 5.04
CA VAL A 77 -9.75 8.43 4.90
C VAL A 77 -8.49 8.89 4.19
N LEU A 78 -8.63 9.52 3.03
CA LEU A 78 -7.57 10.26 2.36
C LEU A 78 -7.68 11.71 2.82
N TRP A 79 -6.86 12.07 3.82
CA TRP A 79 -7.06 13.25 4.64
C TRP A 79 -6.88 14.54 3.84
N ASP A 80 -5.84 14.62 3.00
CA ASP A 80 -5.48 15.84 2.28
C ASP A 80 -6.52 16.25 1.23
N ASP A 81 -7.21 15.27 0.64
CA ASP A 81 -8.25 15.49 -0.38
C ASP A 81 -9.67 15.47 0.18
N GLY A 82 -9.84 15.20 1.48
CA GLY A 82 -11.14 15.13 2.14
C GLY A 82 -12.03 13.96 1.67
N PHE A 83 -11.44 12.90 1.12
CA PHE A 83 -12.20 11.72 0.68
C PHE A 83 -12.30 10.68 1.79
N VAL A 84 -13.51 10.14 1.96
CA VAL A 84 -13.75 8.94 2.76
C VAL A 84 -14.23 7.84 1.82
N VAL A 85 -13.48 6.75 1.79
CA VAL A 85 -13.76 5.59 0.93
C VAL A 85 -14.14 4.42 1.81
N ARG A 86 -15.35 3.89 1.59
CA ARG A 86 -15.73 2.62 2.21
C ARG A 86 -14.78 1.53 1.74
N PHE A 87 -14.10 0.90 2.68
CA PHE A 87 -13.04 -0.03 2.38
C PHE A 87 -13.35 -1.41 2.99
N PRO A 88 -14.08 -2.28 2.29
CA PRO A 88 -14.50 -3.57 2.82
C PRO A 88 -13.37 -4.61 2.86
N PRO A 89 -13.49 -5.66 3.69
CA PRO A 89 -12.54 -6.77 3.66
C PRO A 89 -12.39 -7.34 2.25
N GLY A 90 -11.15 -7.54 1.81
CA GLY A 90 -10.80 -8.00 0.47
C GLY A 90 -10.72 -6.90 -0.59
N ALA A 91 -11.09 -5.65 -0.28
CA ALA A 91 -10.87 -4.53 -1.19
C ALA A 91 -9.40 -4.16 -1.28
N ILE A 92 -9.03 -3.65 -2.46
CA ILE A 92 -7.70 -3.11 -2.75
C ILE A 92 -7.82 -1.69 -3.28
N VAL A 93 -6.95 -0.80 -2.81
CA VAL A 93 -6.79 0.55 -3.35
C VAL A 93 -5.33 0.73 -3.79
N LEU A 94 -5.15 1.46 -4.89
CA LEU A 94 -3.83 1.89 -5.35
C LEU A 94 -3.79 3.41 -5.44
N PHE A 95 -2.79 4.03 -4.81
CA PHE A 95 -2.65 5.48 -4.78
C PHE A 95 -1.19 5.91 -4.53
N PRO A 96 -0.81 7.14 -4.90
CA PRO A 96 0.52 7.68 -4.64
C PRO A 96 0.68 8.09 -3.17
N ALA A 97 0.99 7.14 -2.31
CA ALA A 97 1.00 7.33 -0.86
C ALA A 97 2.01 8.38 -0.35
N ALA A 98 3.08 8.65 -1.09
CA ALA A 98 4.03 9.72 -0.75
C ALA A 98 3.44 11.14 -0.85
N LEU A 99 2.32 11.30 -1.57
CA LEU A 99 1.68 12.58 -1.83
C LEU A 99 0.42 12.80 -0.98
N MET A 100 0.05 11.81 -0.15
CA MET A 100 -1.26 11.77 0.51
C MET A 100 -1.13 11.27 1.95
N CYS A 101 -1.66 12.03 2.89
CA CYS A 101 -1.90 11.57 4.25
C CYS A 101 -3.17 10.72 4.28
N TYR A 102 -3.13 9.58 4.96
CA TYR A 102 -4.29 8.70 5.08
C TYR A 102 -4.41 8.08 6.47
N LEU A 103 -5.60 7.61 6.83
CA LEU A 103 -5.83 6.83 8.04
C LEU A 103 -6.97 5.84 7.83
N PHE A 104 -7.07 4.87 8.72
CA PHE A 104 -8.21 3.96 8.78
C PHE A 104 -9.13 4.34 9.95
N VAL A 105 -10.43 4.26 9.71
CA VAL A 105 -11.43 4.39 10.77
C VAL A 105 -11.52 3.05 11.50
N GLY A 106 -11.40 3.07 12.82
CA GLY A 106 -11.52 1.85 13.64
C GLY A 106 -12.82 1.09 13.40
N VAL A 107 -12.76 -0.23 13.55
CA VAL A 107 -13.91 -1.14 13.46
C VAL A 107 -14.62 -1.28 14.80
N ARG A 108 -15.76 -1.98 14.85
CA ARG A 108 -16.50 -2.16 16.10
C ARG A 108 -15.77 -3.10 17.07
N PRO A 109 -16.05 -2.99 18.38
CA PRO A 109 -15.57 -3.96 19.35
C PRO A 109 -15.90 -5.42 18.93
N GLY A 110 -14.87 -6.26 18.91
CA GLY A 110 -14.98 -7.67 18.51
C GLY A 110 -14.77 -7.93 17.01
N GLU A 111 -14.78 -6.88 16.18
CA GLU A 111 -14.36 -6.96 14.78
C GLU A 111 -12.84 -6.80 14.66
N LYS A 112 -12.26 -7.23 13.54
CA LYS A 112 -10.83 -7.09 13.27
C LYS A 112 -10.60 -6.64 11.84
N GLN A 113 -9.87 -5.54 11.68
CA GLN A 113 -9.32 -5.11 10.41
C GLN A 113 -7.81 -5.29 10.43
N TYR A 114 -7.27 -5.78 9.33
CA TYR A 114 -5.84 -5.89 9.08
C TYR A 114 -5.52 -5.28 7.73
N MET A 115 -4.26 -4.93 7.51
CA MET A 115 -3.80 -4.37 6.25
C MET A 115 -2.67 -5.20 5.67
N PHE A 116 -2.76 -5.49 4.38
CA PHE A 116 -1.62 -5.92 3.59
C PHE A 116 -1.25 -4.79 2.66
N SER A 117 0.01 -4.33 2.73
CA SER A 117 0.52 -3.29 1.86
C SER A 117 1.65 -3.78 0.98
N GLN A 118 1.74 -3.26 -0.24
CA GLN A 118 2.87 -3.48 -1.13
C GLN A 118 3.33 -2.15 -1.72
N SER A 119 4.65 -1.91 -1.69
CA SER A 119 5.26 -0.66 -2.16
C SER A 119 6.72 -0.88 -2.56
N SER A 120 7.35 0.18 -3.06
CA SER A 120 8.80 0.24 -3.27
C SER A 120 9.30 1.60 -2.80
N THR A 121 10.27 1.61 -1.89
CA THR A 121 10.83 2.84 -1.34
C THR A 121 11.65 3.61 -2.39
N ALA A 122 11.76 4.93 -2.23
CA ALA A 122 12.44 5.81 -3.19
C ALA A 122 13.92 5.44 -3.41
N GLY A 123 14.60 4.98 -2.35
CA GLY A 123 16.03 4.62 -2.42
C GLY A 123 16.33 3.48 -3.39
N LEU A 124 15.35 2.61 -3.69
CA LEU A 124 15.52 1.52 -4.64
C LEU A 124 15.59 1.99 -6.10
N TYR A 125 15.15 3.20 -6.39
CA TYR A 125 15.15 3.76 -7.74
C TYR A 125 16.44 4.51 -8.10
N GLN A 126 17.46 4.43 -7.22
CA GLN A 126 18.75 5.09 -7.39
C GLN A 126 19.83 4.16 -7.99
N TYR A 127 19.47 2.91 -8.34
CA TYR A 127 20.35 1.90 -8.94
C TYR A 127 20.38 1.96 -10.47
#